data_AF-A0A7R7XWK7-F1
#
_entry.id   AF-A0A7R7XWK7-F1
#
_cell.length_a   1.000
_cell.length_b   1.000
_cell.length_c   1.000
_cell.angle_alpha   90.00
_cell.angle_beta   90.00
_cell.angle_gamma   90.00
#
_symmetry.space_group_name_H-M   'P 1'
#
loop_
_entity.id
_entity.type
_entity.pdbx_description
1 polymer ?
#
loop_
_entity_poly.entity_id
_entity_poly.type
_entity_poly.pdbx_seq_one_letter_code
_entity_poly.pdbx_strand_id
1 'polypeptide(L)'
;MARSVPLSRSSHRALASFKMNAATALRARMATSFVARRGFSTTRAQLGSPYHYAEGPRSNIPFNPLTKFFFLRYWAFMITGFGTPFAIAVWQTYKAR
;
A
#
# COMPACT_ATOMS: atom_id res chain seq x y z
N MET A 1 -69.46 -16.19 -8.27
CA MET A 1 -68.62 -14.99 -8.35
C MET A 1 -67.31 -15.26 -7.62
N ALA A 2 -66.25 -15.68 -8.31
CA ALA A 2 -64.94 -15.96 -7.70
C ALA A 2 -63.86 -15.25 -8.53
N ARG A 3 -63.27 -14.20 -7.95
CA ARG A 3 -62.15 -13.45 -8.56
C ARG A 3 -60.86 -14.25 -8.36
N SER A 4 -60.20 -14.63 -9.46
CA SER A 4 -58.84 -15.18 -9.44
C SER A 4 -57.83 -14.09 -9.06
N VAL A 5 -57.10 -14.29 -7.97
CA VAL A 5 -55.99 -13.43 -7.54
C VAL A 5 -54.71 -13.84 -8.30
N PRO A 6 -53.96 -12.91 -8.92
CA PRO A 6 -52.72 -13.27 -9.60
C PRO A 6 -51.59 -13.52 -8.58
N LEU A 7 -50.95 -14.69 -8.66
CA LEU A 7 -49.75 -15.03 -7.89
C LEU A 7 -48.61 -14.08 -8.28
N SER A 8 -48.07 -13.38 -7.28
CA SER A 8 -47.05 -12.34 -7.44
C SER A 8 -45.75 -12.89 -8.05
N ARG A 9 -45.46 -12.47 -9.29
CA ARG A 9 -44.26 -12.82 -10.07
C ARG A 9 -42.97 -12.13 -9.58
N SER A 10 -43.02 -11.46 -8.42
CA SER A 10 -41.92 -10.63 -7.89
C SER A 10 -40.83 -11.43 -7.16
N SER A 11 -41.17 -12.57 -6.57
CA SER A 11 -40.27 -13.34 -5.69
C SER A 11 -39.13 -14.03 -6.45
N HIS A 12 -39.39 -14.53 -7.67
CA HIS A 12 -38.38 -15.22 -8.48
C HIS A 12 -37.32 -14.27 -9.07
N ARG A 13 -37.67 -13.02 -9.37
CA ARG A 13 -36.71 -12.01 -9.86
C ARG A 13 -35.81 -11.48 -8.74
N ALA A 14 -36.37 -11.27 -7.54
CA ALA A 14 -35.59 -10.83 -6.39
C ALA A 14 -34.55 -11.88 -5.96
N LEU A 15 -34.92 -13.16 -5.93
CA LEU A 15 -34.00 -14.26 -5.61
C LEU A 15 -32.91 -14.46 -6.68
N ALA A 16 -33.25 -14.33 -7.97
CA ALA A 16 -32.26 -14.38 -9.04
C ALA A 16 -31.26 -13.20 -8.98
N SER A 17 -31.76 -11.99 -8.70
CA SER A 17 -30.93 -10.79 -8.52
C SER A 17 -30.02 -10.91 -7.29
N PHE A 18 -30.54 -11.38 -6.16
CA PHE A 18 -29.75 -11.61 -4.94
C PHE A 18 -28.66 -12.68 -5.14
N LYS A 19 -28.96 -13.78 -5.83
CA LYS A 19 -27.99 -14.82 -6.19
C LYS A 19 -26.92 -14.32 -7.16
N MET A 20 -27.29 -13.51 -8.16
CA MET A 20 -26.33 -12.89 -9.09
C MET A 20 -25.40 -11.90 -8.39
N ASN A 21 -25.91 -11.10 -7.44
CA ASN A 21 -25.11 -10.14 -6.68
C ASN A 21 -24.11 -10.83 -5.74
N ALA A 22 -24.51 -11.93 -5.09
CA ALA A 22 -23.63 -12.71 -4.23
C ALA A 22 -22.50 -13.40 -5.02
N ALA A 23 -22.81 -13.99 -6.18
CA ALA A 23 -21.81 -14.60 -7.06
C ALA A 23 -20.84 -13.55 -7.64
N THR A 24 -21.33 -12.36 -7.96
CA THR A 24 -20.51 -11.23 -8.44
C THR A 24 -19.58 -10.71 -7.35
N ALA A 25 -20.09 -10.54 -6.12
CA ALA A 25 -19.28 -10.13 -4.98
C ALA A 25 -18.18 -11.16 -4.64
N LEU A 26 -18.49 -12.46 -4.70
CA LEU A 26 -17.50 -13.52 -4.51
C LEU A 26 -16.43 -13.49 -5.60
N ARG A 27 -16.82 -13.36 -6.88
CA ARG A 27 -15.89 -13.28 -8.01
C ARG A 27 -15.01 -12.02 -7.94
N ALA A 28 -15.56 -10.89 -7.51
CA ALA A 28 -14.78 -9.66 -7.28
C ALA A 28 -13.72 -9.84 -6.20
N ARG A 29 -14.06 -10.48 -5.07
CA ARG A 29 -13.10 -10.78 -3.99
C ARG A 29 -12.00 -11.75 -4.45
N MET A 30 -12.36 -12.74 -5.28
CA MET A 30 -11.39 -13.67 -5.88
C MET A 30 -10.50 -13.00 -6.94
N ALA A 31 -11.03 -12.03 -7.69
CA ALA A 31 -10.23 -11.24 -8.62
C ALA A 31 -9.17 -10.40 -7.89
N THR A 32 -9.53 -9.75 -6.77
CA THR A 32 -8.57 -8.99 -5.95
C THR A 32 -7.47 -9.88 -5.37
N SER A 33 -7.79 -11.11 -4.95
CA SER A 33 -6.78 -12.05 -4.43
C SER A 33 -5.82 -12.59 -5.50
N PHE A 34 -6.22 -12.57 -6.77
CA PHE A 34 -5.35 -12.88 -7.90
C PHE A 34 -4.45 -11.70 -8.26
N VAL A 35 -4.99 -10.48 -8.28
CA VAL A 35 -4.22 -9.25 -8.55
C VAL A 35 -3.15 -9.01 -7.49
N ALA A 36 -3.46 -9.24 -6.21
CA ALA A 36 -2.49 -9.11 -5.12
C ALA A 36 -1.32 -10.11 -5.23
N ARG A 37 -1.51 -11.26 -5.90
CA ARG A 37 -0.48 -12.28 -6.12
C ARG A 37 0.35 -12.08 -7.40
N ARG A 38 0.01 -11.10 -8.24
CA ARG A 38 0.69 -10.87 -9.53
C ARG A 38 2.06 -10.20 -9.41
N GLY A 39 2.57 -9.92 -8.21
CA GLY A 39 3.97 -9.52 -8.00
C GLY A 39 4.43 -8.37 -8.90
N PHE A 40 3.54 -7.42 -9.18
CA PHE A 40 3.81 -6.32 -10.10
C PHE A 40 4.93 -5.44 -9.55
N SER A 41 6.13 -5.63 -10.08
CA SER A 41 7.29 -4.78 -9.84
C SER A 41 7.42 -3.79 -11.00
N THR A 42 7.60 -2.51 -10.68
CA THR A 42 7.98 -1.49 -11.68
C THR A 42 9.46 -1.56 -12.04
N THR A 43 10.25 -2.37 -11.31
CA THR A 43 11.70 -2.49 -11.50
C THR A 43 12.02 -3.74 -12.30
N ARG A 44 12.69 -3.56 -13.44
CA ARG A 44 13.30 -4.64 -14.24
C ARG A 44 14.32 -5.40 -13.39
N ALA A 45 14.30 -6.74 -13.42
CA ALA A 45 15.36 -7.56 -12.81
C ALA A 45 16.73 -7.25 -13.44
N GLN A 46 17.72 -6.90 -12.63
CA GLN A 46 19.05 -6.51 -13.11
C GLN A 46 20.03 -7.69 -12.98
N LEU A 47 19.78 -8.74 -13.78
CA LEU A 47 20.48 -10.04 -13.72
C LEU A 47 21.92 -10.05 -14.28
N GLY A 48 22.45 -8.89 -14.70
CA GLY A 48 23.71 -8.80 -15.45
C GLY A 48 24.96 -8.56 -14.61
N SER A 49 24.85 -8.48 -13.29
CA SER A 49 26.01 -8.18 -12.41
C SER A 49 26.72 -9.47 -11.99
N PRO A 50 28.06 -9.57 -12.14
CA PRO A 50 28.87 -10.66 -11.56
C PRO A 50 28.75 -10.77 -10.04
N TYR A 51 28.30 -9.68 -9.39
CA TYR A 51 28.04 -9.63 -7.96
C TYR A 51 26.54 -9.82 -7.68
N HIS A 52 26.21 -10.79 -6.83
CA HIS A 52 24.85 -11.02 -6.34
C HIS A 52 24.57 -10.11 -5.16
N TYR A 53 23.79 -9.06 -5.41
CA TYR A 53 23.26 -8.22 -4.34
C TYR A 53 21.96 -8.82 -3.81
N ALA A 54 21.60 -8.45 -2.59
CA ALA A 54 20.28 -8.78 -2.09
C ALA A 54 19.23 -8.22 -3.04
N GLU A 55 18.30 -9.08 -3.47
CA GLU A 55 17.18 -8.71 -4.32
C GLU A 55 15.89 -8.68 -3.48
N GLY A 56 14.97 -7.78 -3.80
CA GLY A 56 13.68 -7.67 -3.13
C GLY A 56 13.40 -6.30 -2.50
N PRO A 57 12.20 -6.10 -1.92
CA PRO A 57 11.83 -4.83 -1.34
C PRO A 57 12.85 -4.39 -0.28
N ARG A 58 13.33 -3.15 -0.40
CA ARG A 58 14.28 -2.50 0.51
C ARG A 58 15.75 -2.92 0.36
N SER A 59 16.09 -3.79 -0.58
CA SER A 59 17.51 -4.08 -0.85
C SER A 59 18.25 -2.92 -1.54
N ASN A 60 17.50 -1.92 -2.02
CA ASN A 60 17.98 -0.72 -2.69
C ASN A 60 18.13 0.51 -1.77
N ILE A 61 17.84 0.39 -0.47
CA ILE A 61 17.97 1.51 0.47
C ILE A 61 19.13 1.29 1.44
N PRO A 62 19.94 2.33 1.71
CA PRO A 62 21.16 2.21 2.52
C PRO A 62 20.90 2.15 4.04
N PHE A 63 19.65 1.97 4.46
CA PHE A 63 19.25 1.92 5.86
C PHE A 63 18.19 0.85 6.10
N ASN A 64 18.08 0.39 7.36
CA ASN A 64 17.11 -0.64 7.75
C ASN A 64 15.86 -0.03 8.45
N PRO A 65 14.71 0.03 7.76
CA PRO A 65 13.46 0.53 8.37
C PRO A 65 12.79 -0.37 9.41
N LEU A 66 13.26 -1.60 9.65
CA LEU A 66 12.58 -2.55 10.55
C LEU A 66 13.14 -2.57 11.97
N THR A 67 14.10 -1.70 12.27
CA THR A 67 14.61 -1.60 13.65
C THR A 67 13.56 -1.01 14.57
N LYS A 68 13.46 -1.48 15.83
CA LYS A 68 12.52 -0.99 16.85
C LYS A 68 12.51 0.54 16.98
N PHE A 69 13.68 1.17 16.81
CA PHE A 69 13.87 2.61 16.95
C PHE A 69 13.99 3.34 15.60
N PHE A 70 13.49 2.76 14.49
CA PHE A 70 13.60 3.38 13.18
C PHE A 70 12.94 4.77 13.13
N PHE A 71 11.77 4.91 13.75
CA PHE A 71 11.07 6.19 13.83
C PHE A 71 11.96 7.29 14.46
N LEU A 72 12.62 7.00 15.58
CA LEU A 72 13.53 7.93 16.24
C LEU A 72 14.72 8.28 15.34
N ARG A 73 15.34 7.28 14.71
CA ARG A 73 16.49 7.48 13.81
C ARG A 73 16.11 8.34 12.60
N TYR A 74 14.95 8.07 12.01
CA TYR A 74 14.43 8.81 10.87
C TYR A 74 14.20 10.28 11.21
N TRP A 75 13.49 10.56 12.30
CA TRP A 75 13.24 11.94 12.73
C TRP A 75 14.51 12.67 13.18
N ALA A 76 15.42 11.99 13.87
CA ALA A 76 16.71 12.57 14.24
C ALA A 76 17.49 13.00 12.99
N PHE A 77 17.52 12.16 11.95
CA PHE A 77 18.17 12.50 10.67
C PHE A 77 17.50 13.71 9.99
N MET A 78 16.17 13.73 9.93
CA MET A 78 15.40 14.86 9.37
C MET A 78 15.67 16.17 10.13
N ILE A 79 15.56 16.15 11.46
CA ILE A 79 15.78 17.32 12.31
C ILE A 79 17.23 17.81 12.21
N THR A 80 18.20 16.90 12.17
CA THR A 80 19.61 17.28 12.04
C THR A 80 19.86 17.95 10.70
N GLY A 81 19.45 17.34 9.58
CA GLY A 81 19.64 17.90 8.25
C GLY A 81 18.96 19.27 8.08
N PHE A 82 17.70 19.38 8.53
CA PHE A 82 16.95 20.63 8.48
C PHE A 82 17.49 21.69 9.46
N GLY A 83 17.85 21.29 10.68
CA GLY A 83 18.28 22.19 11.76
C GLY A 83 19.71 22.70 11.63
N THR A 84 20.58 21.99 10.90
CA THR A 84 22.01 22.32 10.78
C THR A 84 22.26 23.77 10.32
N PRO A 85 21.64 24.29 9.25
CA PRO A 85 21.85 25.67 8.84
C PRO A 85 21.46 26.70 9.91
N PHE A 86 20.40 26.45 10.68
CA PHE A 86 19.92 27.36 11.73
C PHE A 86 20.84 27.34 12.96
N ALA A 87 21.29 26.16 13.38
CA ALA A 87 22.26 26.02 14.44
C ALA A 87 23.56 26.76 14.10
N ILE A 88 24.02 26.65 12.84
CA ILE A 88 25.18 27.41 12.34
C ILE A 88 24.88 28.91 12.37
N ALA A 89 23.72 29.37 11.90
CA ALA A 89 23.37 30.78 11.91
C ALA A 89 23.40 31.37 13.33
N VAL A 90 22.82 30.67 14.30
CA VAL A 90 22.87 31.04 15.71
C VAL A 90 24.32 31.08 16.20
N TRP A 91 25.12 30.05 15.90
CA TRP A 91 26.54 30.05 16.26
C TRP A 91 27.31 31.25 15.69
N GLN A 92 27.01 31.66 14.45
CA GLN A 92 27.60 32.84 13.84
C GLN A 92 27.27 34.12 14.61
N THR A 93 26.08 34.24 15.20
CA THR A 93 25.72 35.41 16.03
C THR A 93 26.52 35.52 17.33
N TYR A 94 27.04 34.41 17.85
CA TYR A 94 27.84 34.40 19.07
C TYR A 94 29.34 34.60 18.84
N LYS A 95 29.81 34.61 17.59
CA LYS A 95 31.20 34.96 17.31
C LYS A 95 31.37 36.47 17.40
N ALA A 96 32.25 36.91 18.29
CA ALA A 96 32.73 38.29 18.30
C ALA A 96 33.46 38.57 16.97
N ARG A 97 33.24 39.76 16.41
CA ARG A 97 33.94 40.24 15.21
C ARG A 97 35.44 40.34 15.46
#